data_AF-A0A653PPZ4-F1
#
_entry.id   AF-A0A653PPZ4-F1
#
_cell.length_a   1.000
_cell.length_b   1.000
_cell.length_c   1.000
_cell.angle_alpha   90.00
_cell.angle_beta   90.00
_cell.angle_gamma   90.00
#
_symmetry.space_group_name_H-M   'P 1'
#
loop_
_entity.id
_entity.type
_entity.pdbx_description
1 polymer ?
#
loop_
_entity_poly.entity_id
_entity_poly.type
_entity_poly.pdbx_seq_one_letter_code
_entity_poly.pdbx_strand_id
1 'polypeptide(L)'
;MSRARARDLGLVGGGVPGPHNAITDVPGVEVGYTTLIEQRESAVVRTGVTAILPRGRGGAAEPVAAGVHSLNGNGEMTGSVWIAESGSLGTPVLITNTHSVGAAHEGAIRWMLENVPGAAEQWLLPVVAETWDGRLNDINGLHVRPEHAIAALDSARAGAVAEGAVGGGTGMICYGFKGGSGTASRRVGVGDAEYTVGVFLQANFGEMPELTVRGTPVGSRLQPDAASGTAAPATPVAAGAAVPPQGAGSVIVVVATDAPLLPGQCTAMARRVSLGLARTGTAGSHFSGDIFLAFSTANPGALASSFPAEGERVVLDELRAVPWGRMDPLYTAVVEATEEAVLNVLVAGDDTVGHRQSVQGLPIERVQDLLGARATG
;
A
#
# COMPACT_ATOMS: atom_id res chain seq x y z
N MET A 1 12.29 -22.37 -5.07
CA MET A 1 11.33 -22.39 -3.93
C MET A 1 10.82 -20.96 -3.79
N SER A 2 9.53 -20.76 -3.54
CA SER A 2 9.01 -19.42 -3.21
C SER A 2 9.65 -18.92 -1.91
N ARG A 3 9.94 -17.62 -1.83
CA ARG A 3 10.44 -16.98 -0.59
C ARG A 3 9.38 -17.15 0.51
N ALA A 4 9.82 -17.45 1.73
CA ALA A 4 8.93 -17.55 2.89
C ALA A 4 8.32 -16.17 3.21
N ARG A 5 7.06 -16.16 3.63
CA ARG A 5 6.32 -14.97 4.09
C ARG A 5 6.16 -15.00 5.61
N ALA A 6 5.66 -13.92 6.20
CA ALA A 6 5.59 -13.78 7.67
C ALA A 6 4.78 -14.90 8.34
N ARG A 7 3.71 -15.37 7.68
CA ARG A 7 2.92 -16.52 8.14
C ARG A 7 3.67 -17.84 8.11
N ASP A 8 4.44 -18.11 7.06
CA ASP A 8 5.25 -19.33 6.93
C ASP A 8 6.30 -19.44 8.06
N LEU A 9 6.70 -18.29 8.59
CA LEU A 9 7.67 -18.13 9.67
C LEU A 9 7.03 -18.04 11.07
N GLY A 10 5.70 -18.13 11.17
CA GLY A 10 4.98 -18.06 12.45
C GLY A 10 4.94 -16.67 13.11
N LEU A 11 5.19 -15.60 12.33
CA LEU A 11 5.26 -14.22 12.81
C LEU A 11 3.89 -13.54 12.89
N VAL A 12 2.85 -14.15 12.32
CA VAL A 12 1.48 -13.63 12.31
C VAL A 12 0.50 -14.72 12.73
N GLY A 13 -0.67 -14.32 13.19
CA GLY A 13 -1.78 -15.24 13.48
C GLY A 13 -3.11 -14.61 13.11
N GLY A 14 -4.19 -15.37 13.27
CA GLY A 14 -5.55 -14.89 13.02
C GLY A 14 -6.00 -15.01 11.56
N GLY A 15 -7.31 -15.24 11.42
CA GLY A 15 -8.02 -15.34 10.15
C GLY A 15 -7.53 -16.45 9.20
N VAL A 16 -8.27 -16.62 8.10
CA VAL A 16 -7.93 -17.54 7.02
C VAL A 16 -7.64 -16.70 5.77
N PRO A 17 -6.41 -16.72 5.22
CA PRO A 17 -6.13 -15.97 4.00
C PRO A 17 -6.81 -16.57 2.76
N GLY A 18 -6.91 -15.78 1.70
CA GLY A 18 -7.19 -16.27 0.36
C GLY A 18 -6.01 -17.08 -0.23
N PRO A 19 -6.16 -17.65 -1.43
CA PRO A 19 -5.18 -18.55 -2.02
C PRO A 19 -3.79 -17.93 -2.25
N HIS A 20 -3.72 -16.62 -2.52
CA HIS A 20 -2.46 -15.91 -2.70
C HIS A 20 -2.03 -15.14 -1.47
N ASN A 21 -2.91 -15.02 -0.46
CA ASN A 21 -2.74 -14.13 0.68
C ASN A 21 -2.30 -12.74 0.21
N ALA A 22 -3.09 -12.16 -0.71
CA ALA A 22 -2.78 -10.93 -1.41
C ALA A 22 -4.06 -10.17 -1.78
N ILE A 23 -3.95 -8.87 -2.08
CA ILE A 23 -5.10 -8.04 -2.45
C ILE A 23 -5.86 -8.57 -3.67
N THR A 24 -5.14 -9.24 -4.57
CA THR A 24 -5.63 -9.92 -5.77
C THR A 24 -6.46 -11.17 -5.50
N ASP A 25 -6.59 -11.60 -4.24
CA ASP A 25 -7.59 -12.60 -3.86
C ASP A 25 -9.02 -12.03 -3.96
N VAL A 26 -9.18 -10.70 -3.95
CA VAL A 26 -10.46 -10.06 -4.28
C VAL A 26 -10.69 -10.20 -5.80
N PRO A 27 -11.76 -10.88 -6.24
CA PRO A 27 -11.98 -11.16 -7.65
C PRO A 27 -11.97 -9.90 -8.52
N GLY A 28 -11.22 -9.95 -9.61
CA GLY A 28 -11.09 -8.86 -10.58
C GLY A 28 -10.00 -7.83 -10.26
N VAL A 29 -9.44 -7.81 -9.04
CA VAL A 29 -8.35 -6.89 -8.70
C VAL A 29 -7.04 -7.34 -9.36
N GLU A 30 -6.35 -6.41 -10.02
CA GLU A 30 -5.05 -6.64 -10.64
C GLU A 30 -3.99 -5.72 -10.04
N VAL A 31 -2.75 -6.22 -9.90
CA VAL A 31 -1.59 -5.44 -9.43
C VAL A 31 -0.46 -5.52 -10.44
N GLY A 32 0.16 -4.38 -10.73
CA GLY A 32 1.28 -4.24 -11.66
C GLY A 32 2.38 -3.34 -11.11
N TYR A 33 3.58 -3.43 -11.68
CA TYR A 33 4.76 -2.74 -11.20
C TYR A 33 5.67 -2.27 -12.34
N THR A 34 6.25 -1.11 -12.14
CA THR A 34 7.54 -0.74 -12.74
C THR A 34 8.54 -0.53 -11.60
N THR A 35 9.65 -1.26 -11.63
CA THR A 35 10.71 -1.20 -10.61
C THR A 35 11.98 -0.64 -11.22
N LEU A 36 12.50 0.45 -10.68
CA LEU A 36 13.70 1.14 -11.15
C LEU A 36 14.83 0.98 -10.13
N ILE A 37 15.81 0.16 -10.49
CA ILE A 37 17.02 -0.08 -9.70
C ILE A 37 18.22 0.16 -10.60
N GLU A 38 18.82 1.34 -10.48
CA GLU A 38 19.95 1.74 -11.31
C GLU A 38 21.04 2.42 -10.47
N GLN A 39 22.29 2.22 -10.86
CA GLN A 39 23.42 2.94 -10.29
C GLN A 39 24.20 3.57 -11.45
N ARG A 40 24.16 4.90 -11.51
CA ARG A 40 24.85 5.74 -12.49
C ARG A 40 25.94 6.53 -11.78
N GLU A 41 26.89 7.09 -12.53
CA GLU A 41 27.98 7.90 -11.93
C GLU A 41 27.45 9.06 -11.06
N SER A 42 26.33 9.67 -11.44
CA SER A 42 25.75 10.83 -10.75
C SER A 42 24.50 10.55 -9.92
N ALA A 43 23.93 9.34 -9.97
CA ALA A 43 22.64 9.05 -9.34
C ALA A 43 22.48 7.58 -8.94
N VAL A 44 21.85 7.35 -7.79
CA VAL A 44 21.39 6.04 -7.35
C VAL A 44 19.86 6.04 -7.38
N VAL A 45 19.28 5.25 -8.28
CA VAL A 45 17.83 5.17 -8.47
C VAL A 45 17.30 3.92 -7.79
N ARG A 46 16.39 4.09 -6.84
CA ARG A 46 15.72 3.00 -6.10
C ARG A 46 14.26 3.39 -5.93
N THR A 47 13.49 3.35 -7.00
CA THR A 47 12.10 3.83 -6.97
C THR A 47 11.25 3.06 -7.98
N GLY A 48 10.02 3.50 -8.22
CA GLY A 48 9.16 2.90 -9.21
C GLY A 48 7.71 3.33 -9.07
N VAL A 49 6.83 2.56 -9.70
CA VAL A 49 5.39 2.77 -9.66
C VAL A 49 4.72 1.41 -9.42
N THR A 50 3.77 1.39 -8.50
CA THR A 50 2.81 0.30 -8.32
C THR A 50 1.47 0.74 -8.90
N ALA A 51 0.81 -0.15 -9.61
CA ALA A 51 -0.55 0.05 -10.12
C ALA A 51 -1.51 -0.99 -9.51
N ILE A 52 -2.69 -0.54 -9.09
CA ILE A 52 -3.79 -1.38 -8.62
C ILE A 52 -5.04 -1.02 -9.42
N LEU A 53 -5.60 -1.99 -10.14
CA LEU A 53 -6.83 -1.81 -10.92
C LEU A 53 -7.98 -2.51 -10.19
N PRO A 54 -8.98 -1.77 -9.67
CA PRO A 54 -10.07 -2.36 -8.88
C PRO A 54 -10.87 -3.45 -9.60
N ARG A 55 -11.02 -3.35 -10.92
CA ARG A 55 -11.73 -4.32 -11.77
C ARG A 55 -10.87 -4.84 -12.92
N GLY A 56 -9.55 -4.74 -12.78
CA GLY A 56 -8.59 -5.11 -13.81
C GLY A 56 -8.66 -4.19 -15.03
N ARG A 57 -7.81 -4.47 -16.03
CA ARG A 57 -7.70 -3.61 -17.24
C ARG A 57 -9.01 -3.50 -18.03
N GLY A 58 -9.76 -4.60 -18.12
CA GLY A 58 -11.04 -4.62 -18.85
C GLY A 58 -12.15 -3.79 -18.20
N GLY A 59 -12.04 -3.49 -16.90
CA GLY A 59 -13.01 -2.70 -16.13
C GLY A 59 -12.46 -1.37 -15.62
N ALA A 60 -11.42 -0.82 -16.26
CA ALA A 60 -10.65 0.30 -15.69
C ALA A 60 -11.40 1.64 -15.52
N ALA A 61 -12.52 1.83 -16.23
CA ALA A 61 -13.45 2.95 -16.01
C ALA A 61 -14.76 2.54 -15.33
N GLU A 62 -14.92 1.29 -14.94
CA GLU A 62 -16.10 0.87 -14.20
C GLU A 62 -15.91 1.19 -12.71
N PRO A 63 -16.75 2.07 -12.13
CA PRO A 63 -16.50 2.56 -10.79
C PRO A 63 -16.72 1.50 -9.72
N VAL A 64 -16.10 1.76 -8.57
CA VAL A 64 -16.26 1.01 -7.32
C VAL A 64 -16.61 1.97 -6.19
N ALA A 65 -17.40 1.51 -5.22
CA ALA A 65 -17.63 2.26 -4.00
C ALA A 65 -16.31 2.40 -3.25
N ALA A 66 -15.94 3.61 -2.85
CA ALA A 66 -14.66 3.90 -2.22
C ALA A 66 -14.77 4.90 -1.08
N GLY A 67 -13.75 4.91 -0.22
CA GLY A 67 -13.64 5.84 0.89
C GLY A 67 -12.19 5.97 1.37
N VAL A 68 -11.84 7.15 1.87
CA VAL A 68 -10.48 7.50 2.30
C VAL A 68 -10.42 7.79 3.80
N HIS A 69 -9.28 7.53 4.43
CA HIS A 69 -8.99 7.96 5.79
C HIS A 69 -7.52 8.41 5.91
N SER A 70 -7.32 9.61 6.43
CA SER A 70 -5.99 10.12 6.82
C SER A 70 -5.85 10.00 8.33
N LEU A 71 -4.92 9.16 8.79
CA LEU A 71 -4.51 9.10 10.18
C LEU A 71 -3.56 10.27 10.49
N ASN A 72 -2.61 10.52 9.60
CA ASN A 72 -1.74 11.70 9.63
C ASN A 72 -1.46 12.17 8.20
N GLY A 73 -1.83 13.41 7.87
CA GLY A 73 -1.88 13.92 6.50
C GLY A 73 -0.57 14.50 5.94
N ASN A 74 0.58 14.06 6.45
CA ASN A 74 1.88 14.54 5.96
C ASN A 74 2.31 13.77 4.68
N GLY A 75 1.48 13.83 3.64
CA GLY A 75 1.68 13.13 2.37
C GLY A 75 0.58 13.46 1.36
N GLU A 76 0.64 12.84 0.18
CA GLU A 76 -0.27 13.10 -0.94
C GLU A 76 -1.07 11.87 -1.39
N MET A 77 -2.33 12.11 -1.77
CA MET A 77 -3.20 11.15 -2.46
C MET A 77 -4.19 11.93 -3.33
N THR A 78 -3.88 12.04 -4.62
CA THR A 78 -4.76 12.71 -5.60
C THR A 78 -6.09 11.96 -5.75
N GLY A 79 -7.10 12.61 -6.33
CA GLY A 79 -8.43 12.02 -6.53
C GLY A 79 -9.26 11.82 -5.24
N SER A 80 -8.64 11.93 -4.06
CA SER A 80 -9.29 11.78 -2.75
C SER A 80 -10.46 12.75 -2.53
N VAL A 81 -10.39 13.97 -3.06
CA VAL A 81 -11.48 14.96 -2.98
C VAL A 81 -12.75 14.45 -3.66
N TRP A 82 -12.63 13.84 -4.85
CA TRP A 82 -13.79 13.29 -5.56
C TRP A 82 -14.34 12.04 -4.88
N ILE A 83 -13.48 11.20 -4.31
CA ILE A 83 -13.91 10.05 -3.50
C ILE A 83 -14.67 10.51 -2.25
N ALA A 84 -14.22 11.59 -1.60
CA ALA A 84 -14.91 12.14 -0.44
C ALA A 84 -16.30 12.72 -0.79
N GLU A 85 -16.44 13.33 -1.97
CA GLU A 85 -17.70 13.92 -2.44
C GLU A 85 -18.69 12.85 -2.93
N SER A 86 -18.25 12.00 -3.86
CA SER A 86 -19.12 11.07 -4.60
C SER A 86 -19.11 9.65 -4.05
N GLY A 87 -18.09 9.28 -3.28
CA GLY A 87 -17.90 7.90 -2.84
C GLY A 87 -17.49 6.94 -3.95
N SER A 88 -17.06 7.45 -5.11
CA SER A 88 -16.79 6.66 -6.31
C SER A 88 -15.30 6.73 -6.70
N LEU A 89 -14.71 5.56 -6.96
CA LEU A 89 -13.39 5.42 -7.57
C LEU A 89 -13.56 4.86 -8.97
N GLY A 90 -13.36 5.68 -9.99
CA GLY A 90 -13.50 5.33 -11.41
C GLY A 90 -12.18 5.27 -12.19
N THR A 91 -11.04 5.20 -11.50
CA THR A 91 -9.71 5.16 -12.11
C THR A 91 -8.81 4.14 -11.40
N PRO A 92 -7.71 3.69 -12.04
CA PRO A 92 -6.66 2.94 -11.35
C PRO A 92 -6.05 3.73 -10.20
N VAL A 93 -5.51 3.01 -9.22
CA VAL A 93 -4.73 3.57 -8.11
C VAL A 93 -3.24 3.35 -8.39
N LEU A 94 -2.46 4.43 -8.40
CA LEU A 94 -1.01 4.37 -8.50
C LEU A 94 -0.34 4.74 -7.17
N ILE A 95 0.77 4.10 -6.86
CA ILE A 95 1.60 4.40 -5.68
C ILE A 95 3.06 4.53 -6.11
N THR A 96 3.69 5.66 -5.79
CA THR A 96 5.07 5.98 -6.20
C THR A 96 5.82 6.76 -5.10
N ASN A 97 6.90 7.47 -5.44
CA ASN A 97 7.59 8.38 -4.55
C ASN A 97 7.00 9.80 -4.56
N THR A 98 7.26 10.56 -3.50
CA THR A 98 6.69 11.90 -3.27
C THR A 98 6.84 12.85 -4.46
N HIS A 99 8.02 12.93 -5.07
CA HIS A 99 8.28 13.88 -6.16
C HIS A 99 7.79 13.39 -7.53
N SER A 100 7.21 12.19 -7.59
CA SER A 100 6.77 11.54 -8.83
C SER A 100 5.26 11.42 -8.96
N VAL A 101 4.49 11.93 -7.99
CA VAL A 101 3.02 11.96 -8.05
C VAL A 101 2.53 12.60 -9.34
N GLY A 102 3.09 13.74 -9.74
CA GLY A 102 2.70 14.42 -10.98
C GLY A 102 2.96 13.59 -12.24
N ALA A 103 4.13 12.95 -12.34
CA ALA A 103 4.47 12.11 -13.50
C ALA A 103 3.59 10.85 -13.59
N ALA A 104 3.32 10.21 -12.45
CA ALA A 104 2.42 9.06 -12.40
C ALA A 104 0.96 9.46 -12.71
N HIS A 105 0.52 10.62 -12.24
CA HIS A 105 -0.81 11.16 -12.54
C HIS A 105 -1.00 11.41 -14.04
N GLU A 106 -0.02 12.04 -14.69
CA GLU A 106 -0.01 12.21 -16.14
C GLU A 106 -0.02 10.85 -16.87
N GLY A 107 0.79 9.88 -16.41
CA GLY A 107 0.83 8.54 -16.98
C GLY A 107 -0.50 7.80 -16.89
N ALA A 108 -1.22 7.92 -15.77
CA ALA A 108 -2.56 7.36 -15.61
C ALA A 108 -3.56 7.98 -16.59
N ILE A 109 -3.54 9.32 -16.77
CA ILE A 109 -4.38 10.00 -17.76
C ILE A 109 -4.09 9.47 -19.16
N ARG A 110 -2.82 9.45 -19.56
CA ARG A 110 -2.40 8.96 -20.89
C ARG A 110 -2.87 7.53 -21.13
N TRP A 111 -2.66 6.64 -20.15
CA TRP A 111 -3.10 5.24 -20.23
C TRP A 111 -4.63 5.12 -20.38
N MET A 112 -5.40 5.87 -19.60
CA MET A 112 -6.87 5.88 -19.68
C MET A 112 -7.36 6.38 -21.04
N LEU A 113 -6.76 7.45 -21.58
CA LEU A 113 -7.12 7.99 -22.90
C LEU A 113 -6.87 6.98 -24.04
N GLU A 114 -5.86 6.14 -23.90
CA GLU A 114 -5.50 5.12 -24.90
C GLU A 114 -6.33 3.83 -24.76
N ASN A 115 -6.59 3.39 -23.52
CA ASN A 115 -7.14 2.06 -23.25
C ASN A 115 -8.63 2.05 -22.91
N VAL A 116 -9.22 3.19 -22.56
CA VAL A 116 -10.61 3.25 -22.10
C VAL A 116 -11.47 4.07 -23.06
N PRO A 117 -12.39 3.42 -23.80
CA PRO A 117 -13.33 4.11 -24.68
C PRO A 117 -14.14 5.18 -23.94
N GLY A 118 -14.25 6.37 -24.53
CA GLY A 118 -15.01 7.50 -23.95
C GLY A 118 -14.29 8.27 -22.84
N ALA A 119 -13.09 7.86 -22.41
CA ALA A 119 -12.37 8.55 -21.33
C ALA A 119 -12.06 10.03 -21.63
N ALA A 120 -11.83 10.37 -22.90
CA ALA A 120 -11.59 11.75 -23.35
C ALA A 120 -12.83 12.66 -23.26
N GLU A 121 -14.02 12.08 -23.12
CA GLU A 121 -15.29 12.80 -23.02
C GLU A 121 -15.61 13.17 -21.56
N GLN A 122 -14.83 12.66 -20.60
CA GLN A 122 -14.99 12.85 -19.16
C GLN A 122 -13.75 13.51 -18.55
N TRP A 123 -13.87 13.92 -17.28
CA TRP A 123 -12.74 14.47 -16.54
C TRP A 123 -12.03 13.31 -15.86
N LEU A 124 -10.71 13.22 -16.02
CA LEU A 124 -9.93 12.17 -15.41
C LEU A 124 -9.29 12.68 -14.12
N LEU A 125 -9.70 12.08 -13.00
CA LEU A 125 -9.16 12.36 -11.66
C LEU A 125 -8.46 11.11 -11.09
N PRO A 126 -7.30 10.69 -11.64
CA PRO A 126 -6.56 9.54 -11.13
C PRO A 126 -6.24 9.63 -9.65
N VAL A 127 -6.21 8.47 -8.99
CA VAL A 127 -5.69 8.35 -7.63
C VAL A 127 -4.22 7.98 -7.69
N VAL A 128 -3.37 8.91 -7.24
CA VAL A 128 -1.93 8.71 -7.13
C VAL A 128 -1.51 9.09 -5.72
N ALA A 129 -0.94 8.12 -5.02
CA ALA A 129 -0.46 8.29 -3.66
C ALA A 129 1.05 8.04 -3.58
N GLU A 130 1.65 8.41 -2.45
CA GLU A 130 3.10 8.37 -2.33
C GLU A 130 3.63 8.03 -0.94
N THR A 131 4.88 7.57 -0.92
CA THR A 131 5.73 7.64 0.27
C THR A 131 7.12 8.15 -0.11
N TRP A 132 7.89 8.69 0.83
CA TRP A 132 9.17 9.33 0.53
C TRP A 132 10.40 8.39 0.55
N ASP A 133 11.05 8.16 -0.60
CA ASP A 133 12.22 7.27 -0.73
C ASP A 133 13.60 7.98 -0.75
N GLY A 134 13.67 9.28 -0.47
CA GLY A 134 14.89 10.09 -0.66
C GLY A 134 16.11 9.72 0.21
N ARG A 135 15.99 8.69 1.06
CA ARG A 135 17.11 8.05 1.76
C ARG A 135 17.86 7.06 0.85
N LEU A 136 17.13 6.23 0.11
CA LEU A 136 17.72 5.20 -0.77
C LEU A 136 17.72 5.60 -2.24
N ASN A 137 16.87 6.55 -2.62
CA ASN A 137 16.70 7.04 -3.97
C ASN A 137 17.21 8.48 -4.12
N ASP A 138 17.74 8.80 -5.30
CA ASP A 138 17.88 10.18 -5.77
C ASP A 138 16.50 10.75 -6.15
N ILE A 139 15.69 11.06 -5.13
CA ILE A 139 14.30 11.52 -5.32
C ILE A 139 14.20 12.84 -6.10
N ASN A 140 15.23 13.68 -6.04
CA ASN A 140 15.27 14.98 -6.71
C ASN A 140 15.67 14.89 -8.18
N GLY A 141 16.20 13.74 -8.64
CA GLY A 141 16.47 13.51 -10.06
C GLY A 141 15.21 13.25 -10.88
N LEU A 142 14.04 13.10 -10.24
CA LEU A 142 12.73 12.92 -10.88
C LEU A 142 12.75 11.75 -11.89
N HIS A 143 13.27 10.59 -11.48
CA HIS A 143 13.55 9.47 -12.40
C HIS A 143 12.30 8.72 -12.88
N VAL A 144 11.16 8.85 -12.18
CA VAL A 144 9.88 8.33 -12.66
C VAL A 144 9.34 9.24 -13.77
N ARG A 145 8.88 8.64 -14.86
CA ARG A 145 8.29 9.29 -16.01
C ARG A 145 6.89 8.71 -16.26
N PRO A 146 5.99 9.41 -16.98
CA PRO A 146 4.66 8.90 -17.30
C PRO A 146 4.66 7.48 -17.89
N GLU A 147 5.67 7.15 -18.69
CA GLU A 147 5.84 5.84 -19.33
C GLU A 147 6.04 4.71 -18.30
N HIS A 148 6.64 5.00 -17.14
CA HIS A 148 6.77 4.02 -16.06
C HIS A 148 5.43 3.72 -15.39
N ALA A 149 4.53 4.69 -15.31
CA ALA A 149 3.17 4.48 -14.81
C ALA A 149 2.32 3.69 -15.81
N ILE A 150 2.42 3.99 -17.10
CA ILE A 150 1.81 3.21 -18.19
C ILE A 150 2.28 1.75 -18.13
N ALA A 151 3.59 1.52 -18.06
CA ALA A 151 4.14 0.17 -17.95
C ALA A 151 3.69 -0.58 -16.68
N ALA A 152 3.50 0.13 -15.56
CA ALA A 152 2.96 -0.47 -14.34
C ALA A 152 1.50 -0.91 -14.54
N LEU A 153 0.67 -0.08 -15.18
CA LEU A 153 -0.71 -0.40 -15.54
C LEU A 153 -0.80 -1.58 -16.53
N ASP A 154 0.06 -1.62 -17.53
CA ASP A 154 0.10 -2.70 -18.53
C ASP A 154 0.62 -4.03 -17.98
N SER A 155 1.47 -3.99 -16.95
CA SER A 155 1.97 -5.20 -16.27
C SER A 155 0.98 -5.78 -15.25
N ALA A 156 -0.14 -5.09 -14.99
CA ALA A 156 -1.10 -5.47 -13.98
C ALA A 156 -1.78 -6.80 -14.30
N ARG A 157 -1.85 -7.66 -13.28
CA ARG A 157 -2.45 -8.99 -13.36
C ARG A 157 -2.97 -9.46 -12.01
N ALA A 158 -3.90 -10.41 -12.04
CA ALA A 158 -4.35 -11.15 -10.86
C ALA A 158 -3.29 -12.17 -10.38
N GLY A 159 -3.58 -12.88 -9.29
CA GLY A 159 -2.74 -13.96 -8.77
C GLY A 159 -1.69 -13.47 -7.77
N ALA A 160 -0.59 -14.22 -7.62
CA ALA A 160 0.45 -13.88 -6.65
C ALA A 160 1.12 -12.52 -6.95
N VAL A 161 1.35 -11.75 -5.89
CA VAL A 161 1.90 -10.39 -5.93
C VAL A 161 3.32 -10.39 -5.35
N ALA A 162 4.27 -9.77 -6.05
CA ALA A 162 5.63 -9.60 -5.54
C ALA A 162 5.65 -8.57 -4.38
N GLU A 163 6.49 -8.80 -3.38
CA GLU A 163 6.62 -7.99 -2.16
C GLU A 163 8.09 -7.55 -1.95
N GLY A 164 8.32 -6.63 -1.01
CA GLY A 164 9.63 -6.07 -0.70
C GLY A 164 9.99 -4.88 -1.61
N ALA A 165 11.22 -4.89 -2.15
CA ALA A 165 11.77 -3.78 -2.93
C ALA A 165 11.30 -3.77 -4.40
N VAL A 166 9.99 -3.64 -4.62
CA VAL A 166 9.36 -3.61 -5.94
C VAL A 166 8.41 -2.43 -6.09
N GLY A 167 8.17 -1.99 -7.33
CA GLY A 167 7.22 -0.93 -7.65
C GLY A 167 7.57 0.39 -6.97
N GLY A 168 6.56 1.09 -6.47
CA GLY A 168 6.77 2.28 -5.62
C GLY A 168 7.52 1.96 -4.32
N GLY A 169 7.46 0.71 -3.82
CA GLY A 169 8.11 0.27 -2.58
C GLY A 169 9.65 0.10 -2.67
N THR A 170 10.23 0.25 -3.86
CA THR A 170 11.64 -0.07 -4.12
C THR A 170 12.61 0.60 -3.14
N GLY A 171 12.48 1.91 -2.91
CA GLY A 171 13.39 2.70 -2.07
C GLY A 171 12.96 2.90 -0.62
N MET A 172 11.96 2.16 -0.14
CA MET A 172 11.34 2.42 1.16
C MET A 172 12.05 1.74 2.33
N ILE A 173 11.88 2.31 3.53
CA ILE A 173 12.45 1.88 4.82
C ILE A 173 11.33 1.82 5.86
N CYS A 174 11.16 0.68 6.55
CA CYS A 174 10.14 0.49 7.57
C CYS A 174 10.77 0.00 8.88
N TYR A 175 10.47 0.66 10.01
CA TYR A 175 11.05 0.37 11.32
C TYR A 175 12.58 0.30 11.33
N GLY A 176 13.23 1.13 10.51
CA GLY A 176 14.70 1.13 10.36
C GLY A 176 15.28 -0.04 9.56
N PHE A 177 14.46 -0.97 9.09
CA PHE A 177 14.83 -2.05 8.17
C PHE A 177 14.32 -1.76 6.75
N LYS A 178 14.69 -2.61 5.79
CA LYS A 178 14.18 -2.47 4.43
C LYS A 178 12.66 -2.56 4.42
N GLY A 179 12.02 -1.51 3.92
CA GLY A 179 10.58 -1.44 3.70
C GLY A 179 10.20 -1.81 2.26
N GLY A 180 9.00 -1.39 1.84
CA GLY A 180 8.54 -1.56 0.46
C GLY A 180 7.09 -2.01 0.34
N SER A 181 6.80 -2.78 -0.69
CA SER A 181 5.44 -3.24 -1.01
C SER A 181 5.10 -4.54 -0.31
N GLY A 182 3.90 -4.63 0.26
CA GLY A 182 3.44 -5.83 0.97
C GLY A 182 1.94 -6.01 0.83
N THR A 183 1.48 -7.24 0.99
CA THR A 183 0.08 -7.57 0.82
C THR A 183 -0.35 -8.72 1.74
N ALA A 184 -1.65 -8.82 2.00
CA ALA A 184 -2.27 -9.93 2.69
C ALA A 184 -3.76 -9.97 2.36
N SER A 185 -4.43 -11.07 2.68
CA SER A 185 -5.90 -11.13 2.55
C SER A 185 -6.53 -11.98 3.65
N ARG A 186 -7.86 -11.88 3.76
CA ARG A 186 -8.69 -12.67 4.66
C ARG A 186 -9.99 -13.06 3.95
N ARG A 187 -10.37 -14.32 4.08
CA ARG A 187 -11.73 -14.80 3.81
C ARG A 187 -12.59 -14.52 5.03
N VAL A 188 -13.79 -13.98 4.81
CA VAL A 188 -14.67 -13.44 5.84
C VAL A 188 -16.10 -13.91 5.61
N GLY A 189 -16.66 -14.62 6.59
CA GLY A 189 -18.08 -14.95 6.60
C GLY A 189 -18.92 -13.76 7.08
N VAL A 190 -19.96 -13.40 6.32
CA VAL A 190 -20.97 -12.41 6.69
C VAL A 190 -22.36 -13.01 6.45
N GLY A 191 -22.94 -13.58 7.51
CA GLY A 191 -24.13 -14.42 7.37
C GLY A 191 -23.80 -15.71 6.64
N ASP A 192 -24.59 -16.06 5.62
CA ASP A 192 -24.39 -17.26 4.80
C ASP A 192 -23.44 -17.04 3.60
N ALA A 193 -22.97 -15.80 3.40
CA ALA A 193 -22.05 -15.46 2.33
C ALA A 193 -20.61 -15.39 2.84
N GLU A 194 -19.66 -15.77 1.98
CA GLU A 194 -18.24 -15.55 2.20
C GLU A 194 -17.75 -14.48 1.24
N TYR A 195 -16.94 -13.56 1.77
CA TYR A 195 -16.29 -12.47 1.06
C TYR A 195 -14.79 -12.52 1.31
N THR A 196 -14.04 -11.74 0.54
CA THR A 196 -12.61 -11.52 0.70
C THR A 196 -12.34 -10.07 1.07
N VAL A 197 -11.44 -9.85 2.01
CA VAL A 197 -10.81 -8.56 2.28
C VAL A 197 -9.33 -8.69 1.92
N GLY A 198 -8.88 -7.91 0.95
CA GLY A 198 -7.50 -7.82 0.52
C GLY A 198 -6.87 -6.51 0.97
N VAL A 199 -5.58 -6.53 1.33
CA VAL A 199 -4.81 -5.34 1.68
C VAL A 199 -3.53 -5.31 0.86
N PHE A 200 -3.22 -4.17 0.28
CA PHE A 200 -1.91 -3.82 -0.26
C PHE A 200 -1.39 -2.60 0.48
N LEU A 201 -0.08 -2.54 0.74
CA LEU A 201 0.54 -1.36 1.31
C LEU A 201 1.94 -1.10 0.76
N GLN A 202 2.34 0.17 0.83
CA GLN A 202 3.70 0.64 0.65
C GLN A 202 4.21 1.16 2.00
N ALA A 203 5.00 0.36 2.71
CA ALA A 203 5.51 0.67 4.04
C ALA A 203 6.83 1.43 3.98
N ASN A 204 6.81 2.66 4.50
CA ASN A 204 7.96 3.52 4.67
C ASN A 204 7.91 4.27 6.01
N PHE A 205 7.53 3.62 7.11
CA PHE A 205 7.20 4.29 8.37
C PHE A 205 7.81 3.59 9.60
N GLY A 206 7.69 4.24 10.76
CA GLY A 206 7.98 3.67 12.07
C GLY A 206 9.46 3.71 12.47
N GLU A 207 9.71 3.76 13.78
CA GLU A 207 11.04 3.70 14.37
C GLU A 207 11.40 2.28 14.80
N MET A 208 12.67 1.88 14.65
CA MET A 208 13.09 0.53 15.03
C MET A 208 12.61 0.09 16.42
N PRO A 209 12.67 0.90 17.50
CA PRO A 209 12.20 0.49 18.83
C PRO A 209 10.71 0.16 18.93
N GLU A 210 9.88 0.73 18.05
CA GLU A 210 8.43 0.54 18.03
C GLU A 210 8.05 -0.87 17.55
N LEU A 211 8.88 -1.48 16.69
CA LEU A 211 8.53 -2.72 16.00
C LEU A 211 8.10 -3.81 16.97
N THR A 212 6.85 -4.20 16.81
CA THR A 212 6.18 -5.22 17.60
C THR A 212 5.75 -6.37 16.69
N VAL A 213 6.02 -7.61 17.12
CA VAL A 213 5.59 -8.84 16.42
C VAL A 213 4.85 -9.71 17.41
N ARG A 214 3.58 -10.02 17.12
CA ARG A 214 2.68 -10.79 18.02
C ARG A 214 2.64 -10.23 19.45
N GLY A 215 2.59 -8.90 19.57
CA GLY A 215 2.60 -8.21 20.86
C GLY A 215 3.93 -8.30 21.62
N THR A 216 5.02 -8.73 20.98
CA THR A 216 6.37 -8.70 21.55
C THR A 216 7.15 -7.53 20.96
N PRO A 217 7.67 -6.59 21.78
CA PRO A 217 8.44 -5.44 21.29
C PRO A 217 9.84 -5.89 20.87
N VAL A 218 9.96 -6.47 19.68
CA VAL A 218 11.23 -7.02 19.16
C VAL A 218 12.18 -5.90 18.78
N GLY A 219 11.66 -4.77 18.30
CA GLY A 219 12.41 -3.64 17.80
C GLY A 219 13.46 -3.10 18.76
N SER A 220 13.06 -2.83 20.01
CA SER A 220 13.97 -2.36 21.07
C SER A 220 15.12 -3.34 21.38
N ARG A 221 14.92 -4.62 21.09
CA ARG A 221 15.91 -5.70 21.31
C ARG A 221 16.73 -6.02 20.07
N LEU A 222 16.39 -5.43 18.91
CA LEU A 222 17.11 -5.56 17.65
C LEU A 222 18.16 -4.47 17.44
N GLN A 223 18.14 -3.41 18.24
CA GLN A 223 19.10 -2.32 18.15
C GLN A 223 20.54 -2.86 18.09
N PRO A 224 21.39 -2.33 17.20
CA PRO A 224 22.81 -2.64 17.22
C PRO A 224 23.40 -2.19 18.56
N ASP A 225 24.26 -3.01 19.16
CA ASP A 225 25.08 -2.55 20.30
C ASP A 225 25.86 -1.32 19.84
N ALA A 226 25.77 -0.20 20.58
CA ALA A 226 26.55 1.00 20.30
C ALA A 226 28.07 0.72 20.29
N ALA A 227 28.51 -0.39 20.90
CA ALA A 227 29.88 -0.88 20.90
C ALA A 227 30.30 -1.70 19.65
N SER A 228 29.34 -2.13 18.81
CA SER A 228 29.62 -3.05 17.70
C SER A 228 30.29 -2.40 16.49
N GLY A 229 30.29 -1.06 16.39
CA GLY A 229 31.00 -0.34 15.31
C GLY A 229 30.51 -0.66 13.88
N THR A 230 29.41 -1.40 13.72
CA THR A 230 28.87 -1.85 12.42
C THR A 230 27.92 -0.85 11.76
N ALA A 231 27.84 0.38 12.27
CA ALA A 231 27.11 1.43 11.58
C ALA A 231 27.76 1.64 10.21
N ALA A 232 27.03 1.34 9.13
CA ALA A 232 27.47 1.65 7.79
C ALA A 232 27.87 3.14 7.76
N PRO A 233 29.03 3.50 7.18
CA PRO A 233 29.47 4.88 7.18
C PRO A 233 28.39 5.73 6.53
N ALA A 234 27.78 6.63 7.32
CA ALA A 234 26.87 7.62 6.79
C ALA A 234 27.66 8.44 5.76
N THR A 235 27.18 8.50 4.52
CA THR A 235 27.73 9.49 3.58
C THR A 235 27.63 10.86 4.23
N PRO A 236 28.69 11.69 4.21
CA PRO A 236 28.69 13.00 4.84
C PRO A 236 27.48 13.79 4.33
N VAL A 237 26.50 14.01 5.20
CA VAL A 237 25.41 14.91 4.90
C VAL A 237 26.04 16.30 4.84
N ALA A 238 25.76 17.09 3.79
CA ALA A 238 26.28 18.44 3.69
C ALA A 238 25.99 19.21 4.99
N ALA A 239 26.98 19.94 5.50
CA ALA A 239 26.86 20.67 6.76
C ALA A 239 25.61 21.58 6.71
N GLY A 240 24.66 21.38 7.64
CA GLY A 240 23.42 22.14 7.72
C GLY A 240 22.19 21.51 7.04
N ALA A 241 22.32 20.36 6.38
CA ALA A 241 21.15 19.65 5.85
C ALA A 241 20.33 18.99 6.97
N ALA A 242 19.02 19.22 6.99
CA ALA A 242 18.10 18.56 7.92
C ALA A 242 18.07 17.05 7.63
N VAL A 243 18.38 16.24 8.63
CA VAL A 243 18.20 14.78 8.58
C VAL A 243 16.77 14.50 9.05
N PRO A 244 15.91 13.87 8.23
CA PRO A 244 14.58 13.49 8.69
C PRO A 244 14.71 12.62 9.95
N PRO A 245 13.93 12.89 11.01
CA PRO A 245 14.01 12.09 12.24
C PRO A 245 13.72 10.62 11.96
N GLN A 246 14.03 9.74 12.92
CA GLN A 246 13.54 8.36 12.84
C GLN A 246 12.00 8.38 12.83
N GLY A 247 11.39 7.39 12.19
CA GLY A 247 9.93 7.31 12.08
C GLY A 247 9.30 8.31 11.12
N ALA A 248 10.05 9.31 10.62
CA ALA A 248 9.64 10.09 9.46
C ALA A 248 9.59 9.21 8.21
N GLY A 249 8.56 9.43 7.38
CA GLY A 249 8.29 8.59 6.24
C GLY A 249 6.79 8.62 5.89
N SER A 250 6.20 7.50 5.50
CA SER A 250 4.77 7.40 5.18
C SER A 250 4.32 5.93 5.08
N VAL A 251 3.01 5.69 5.11
CA VAL A 251 2.42 4.43 4.63
C VAL A 251 1.14 4.71 3.86
N ILE A 252 1.10 4.19 2.63
CA ILE A 252 -0.12 4.14 1.83
C ILE A 252 -0.69 2.72 1.92
N VAL A 253 -1.97 2.61 2.26
CA VAL A 253 -2.67 1.33 2.34
C VAL A 253 -3.92 1.37 1.47
N VAL A 254 -4.08 0.34 0.64
CA VAL A 254 -5.26 0.11 -0.19
C VAL A 254 -5.94 -1.17 0.27
N VAL A 255 -7.21 -1.05 0.67
CA VAL A 255 -8.07 -2.16 1.06
C VAL A 255 -9.05 -2.43 -0.06
N ALA A 256 -9.19 -3.69 -0.46
CA ALA A 256 -10.19 -4.15 -1.42
C ALA A 256 -11.12 -5.16 -0.76
N THR A 257 -12.38 -5.21 -1.19
CA THR A 257 -13.29 -6.32 -0.83
C THR A 257 -14.32 -6.56 -1.91
N ASP A 258 -14.81 -7.79 -2.03
CA ASP A 258 -15.98 -8.14 -2.84
C ASP A 258 -17.29 -8.11 -2.03
N ALA A 259 -17.24 -7.79 -0.73
CA ALA A 259 -18.42 -7.52 0.08
C ALA A 259 -19.16 -6.29 -0.46
N PRO A 260 -20.50 -6.32 -0.62
CA PRO A 260 -21.27 -5.17 -1.08
C PRO A 260 -21.25 -4.06 -0.02
N LEU A 261 -20.53 -2.97 -0.30
CA LEU A 261 -20.37 -1.85 0.61
C LEU A 261 -20.85 -0.54 -0.03
N LEU A 262 -21.40 0.34 0.80
CA LEU A 262 -21.61 1.74 0.49
C LEU A 262 -20.32 2.56 0.72
N PRO A 263 -20.17 3.75 0.10
CA PRO A 263 -18.98 4.57 0.28
C PRO A 263 -18.60 4.88 1.74
N GLY A 264 -19.60 5.21 2.57
CA GLY A 264 -19.37 5.43 4.00
C GLY A 264 -18.84 4.20 4.75
N GLN A 265 -19.18 3.00 4.28
CA GLN A 265 -18.66 1.73 4.82
C GLN A 265 -17.22 1.49 4.36
N CYS A 266 -16.87 1.85 3.12
CA CYS A 266 -15.48 1.87 2.66
C CYS A 266 -14.64 2.82 3.52
N THR A 267 -15.11 4.04 3.82
CA THR A 267 -14.43 4.94 4.75
C THR A 267 -14.26 4.32 6.14
N ALA A 268 -15.26 3.56 6.62
CA ALA A 268 -15.14 2.84 7.89
C ALA A 268 -14.10 1.71 7.86
N MET A 269 -13.97 0.99 6.73
CA MET A 269 -12.92 0.00 6.49
C MET A 269 -11.54 0.65 6.50
N ALA A 270 -11.36 1.78 5.77
CA ALA A 270 -10.09 2.51 5.73
C ALA A 270 -9.61 2.93 7.13
N ARG A 271 -10.51 3.32 8.04
CA ARG A 271 -10.18 3.64 9.44
C ARG A 271 -9.60 2.46 10.24
N ARG A 272 -9.87 1.21 9.84
CA ARG A 272 -9.37 0.02 10.55
C ARG A 272 -7.91 -0.26 10.27
N VAL A 273 -7.38 0.26 9.16
CA VAL A 273 -5.95 0.19 8.84
C VAL A 273 -5.10 0.71 10.01
N SER A 274 -5.49 1.84 10.63
CA SER A 274 -4.80 2.42 11.79
C SER A 274 -4.59 1.40 12.92
N LEU A 275 -5.57 0.54 13.18
CA LEU A 275 -5.49 -0.48 14.23
C LEU A 275 -4.54 -1.61 13.84
N GLY A 276 -4.46 -1.97 12.56
CA GLY A 276 -3.50 -2.96 12.06
C GLY A 276 -2.06 -2.45 12.13
N LEU A 277 -1.83 -1.19 11.76
CA LEU A 277 -0.52 -0.54 11.90
C LEU A 277 -0.11 -0.44 13.38
N ALA A 278 -1.05 -0.09 14.27
CA ALA A 278 -0.77 -0.01 15.71
C ALA A 278 -0.34 -1.37 16.31
N ARG A 279 -0.78 -2.50 15.75
CA ARG A 279 -0.34 -3.84 16.20
C ARG A 279 1.12 -4.14 15.86
N THR A 280 1.68 -3.49 14.84
CA THR A 280 3.12 -3.54 14.55
C THR A 280 3.92 -2.50 15.32
N GLY A 281 3.24 -1.63 16.07
CA GLY A 281 3.78 -0.80 17.14
C GLY A 281 3.89 0.70 16.85
N THR A 282 3.63 1.16 15.62
CA THR A 282 3.71 2.60 15.31
C THR A 282 2.63 3.38 16.04
N ALA A 283 2.97 4.60 16.48
CA ALA A 283 2.01 5.58 17.00
C ALA A 283 1.55 6.61 15.95
N GLY A 284 2.06 6.54 14.72
CA GLY A 284 1.80 7.53 13.67
C GLY A 284 2.63 8.80 13.90
N SER A 285 3.92 8.76 13.52
CA SER A 285 4.81 9.92 13.65
C SER A 285 4.23 11.15 12.96
N HIS A 286 4.47 12.34 13.52
CA HIS A 286 4.03 13.62 12.91
C HIS A 286 4.57 13.78 11.47
N PHE A 287 5.75 13.22 11.19
CA PHE A 287 6.39 13.23 9.88
C PHE A 287 6.07 11.97 9.05
N SER A 288 5.03 11.21 9.41
CA SER A 288 4.57 10.03 8.68
C SER A 288 3.28 10.31 7.90
N GLY A 289 3.31 10.32 6.57
CA GLY A 289 2.09 10.38 5.75
C GLY A 289 1.31 9.06 5.80
N ASP A 290 0.31 8.95 6.66
CA ASP A 290 -0.45 7.73 6.91
C ASP A 290 -1.86 7.87 6.31
N ILE A 291 -2.01 7.50 5.04
CA ILE A 291 -3.20 7.75 4.22
C ILE A 291 -3.72 6.45 3.60
N PHE A 292 -5.01 6.16 3.79
CA PHE A 292 -5.61 4.88 3.44
C PHE A 292 -6.80 5.07 2.51
N LEU A 293 -6.93 4.13 1.58
CA LEU A 293 -8.06 3.99 0.66
C LEU A 293 -8.68 2.62 0.87
N ALA A 294 -10.00 2.54 0.85
CA ALA A 294 -10.72 1.28 0.76
C ALA A 294 -11.73 1.32 -0.37
N PHE A 295 -11.90 0.22 -1.09
CA PHE A 295 -12.93 0.07 -2.12
C PHE A 295 -13.61 -1.30 -2.10
N SER A 296 -14.83 -1.35 -2.67
CA SER A 296 -15.61 -2.57 -2.87
C SER A 296 -15.86 -2.83 -4.35
N THR A 297 -15.50 -4.03 -4.83
CA THR A 297 -15.73 -4.46 -6.22
C THR A 297 -17.15 -4.98 -6.47
N ALA A 298 -18.01 -4.97 -5.46
CA ALA A 298 -19.43 -5.30 -5.64
C ALA A 298 -20.16 -4.22 -6.45
N ASN A 299 -21.48 -4.42 -6.63
CA ASN A 299 -22.37 -3.46 -7.32
C ASN A 299 -21.82 -2.97 -8.68
N PRO A 300 -21.46 -3.88 -9.61
CA PRO A 300 -21.00 -3.50 -10.94
C PRO A 300 -22.04 -2.63 -11.67
N GLY A 301 -21.56 -1.65 -12.43
CA GLY A 301 -22.39 -0.71 -13.18
C GLY A 301 -23.10 0.40 -12.37
N ALA A 302 -22.94 0.44 -11.04
CA ALA A 302 -23.50 1.51 -10.20
C ALA A 302 -22.43 2.56 -9.83
N LEU A 303 -22.85 3.70 -9.26
CA LEU A 303 -21.98 4.82 -8.87
C LEU A 303 -21.22 5.46 -10.05
N ALA A 304 -21.78 5.30 -11.26
CA ALA A 304 -21.30 5.97 -12.46
C ALA A 304 -21.52 7.48 -12.34
N SER A 305 -20.50 8.23 -12.74
CA SER A 305 -20.60 9.68 -12.87
C SER A 305 -20.04 10.07 -14.22
N SER A 306 -20.95 10.40 -15.13
CA SER A 306 -20.67 10.90 -16.47
C SER A 306 -21.47 12.17 -16.72
N PHE A 307 -20.99 13.04 -17.60
CA PHE A 307 -21.81 14.13 -18.09
C PHE A 307 -23.13 13.60 -18.67
N PRO A 308 -24.29 14.15 -18.27
CA PRO A 308 -25.57 13.71 -18.79
C PRO A 308 -25.68 14.09 -20.27
N ALA A 309 -26.15 13.16 -21.11
CA ALA A 309 -26.46 13.46 -22.50
C ALA A 309 -27.84 14.13 -22.62
N GLU A 310 -28.02 14.98 -23.64
CA GLU A 310 -29.32 15.62 -23.89
C GLU A 310 -30.39 14.58 -24.22
N GLY A 311 -31.52 14.61 -23.52
CA GLY A 311 -32.62 13.66 -23.70
C GLY A 311 -32.36 12.27 -23.09
N GLU A 312 -31.26 12.09 -22.36
CA GLU A 312 -30.97 10.84 -21.65
C GLU A 312 -32.03 10.55 -20.58
N ARG A 313 -32.50 9.31 -20.53
CA ARG A 313 -33.45 8.87 -19.52
C ARG A 313 -32.70 8.64 -18.21
N VAL A 314 -33.18 9.27 -17.14
CA VAL A 314 -32.71 8.98 -15.78
C VAL A 314 -33.08 7.54 -15.40
N VAL A 315 -32.06 6.75 -15.09
CA VAL A 315 -32.17 5.40 -14.51
C VAL A 315 -31.61 5.48 -13.09
N LEU A 316 -32.33 4.91 -12.12
CA LEU A 316 -31.87 4.86 -10.74
C LEU A 316 -31.00 3.62 -10.52
N ASP A 317 -29.90 3.79 -9.81
CA ASP A 317 -29.05 2.68 -9.38
C ASP A 317 -29.73 1.85 -8.28
N GLU A 318 -29.54 0.53 -8.34
CA GLU A 318 -29.88 -0.39 -7.25
C GLU A 318 -28.59 -0.92 -6.62
N LEU A 319 -28.40 -0.64 -5.34
CA LEU A 319 -27.21 -1.04 -4.59
C LEU A 319 -27.56 -2.08 -3.53
N ARG A 320 -26.76 -3.12 -3.43
CA ARG A 320 -26.73 -4.01 -2.26
C ARG A 320 -25.69 -3.49 -1.27
N ALA A 321 -25.97 -3.68 0.01
CA ALA A 321 -25.04 -3.33 1.07
C ALA A 321 -25.11 -4.34 2.22
N VAL A 322 -23.96 -4.68 2.79
CA VAL A 322 -23.87 -5.35 4.09
C VAL A 322 -24.53 -4.43 5.13
N PRO A 323 -25.46 -4.91 5.97
CA PRO A 323 -26.03 -4.09 7.03
C PRO A 323 -24.96 -3.58 7.98
N TRP A 324 -25.05 -2.32 8.41
CA TRP A 324 -24.05 -1.71 9.32
C TRP A 324 -23.75 -2.55 10.57
N GLY A 325 -24.77 -3.20 11.17
CA GLY A 325 -24.62 -4.09 12.32
C GLY A 325 -23.97 -5.46 12.03
N ARG A 326 -23.41 -5.64 10.83
CA ARG A 326 -22.73 -6.87 10.38
C ARG A 326 -21.32 -6.60 9.81
N MET A 327 -20.79 -5.40 10.02
CA MET A 327 -19.48 -4.99 9.48
C MET A 327 -18.27 -5.52 10.26
N ASP A 328 -18.45 -5.91 11.53
CA ASP A 328 -17.32 -6.25 12.42
C ASP A 328 -16.39 -7.36 11.88
N PRO A 329 -16.86 -8.44 11.24
CA PRO A 329 -15.98 -9.42 10.62
C PRO A 329 -15.06 -8.81 9.54
N LEU A 330 -15.59 -7.89 8.73
CA LEU A 330 -14.82 -7.18 7.70
C LEU A 330 -13.80 -6.24 8.35
N TYR A 331 -14.17 -5.56 9.44
CA TYR A 331 -13.24 -4.71 10.19
C TYR A 331 -12.07 -5.50 10.77
N THR A 332 -12.35 -6.63 11.43
CA THR A 332 -11.31 -7.52 11.96
C THR A 332 -10.38 -7.98 10.85
N ALA A 333 -10.93 -8.35 9.70
CA ALA A 333 -10.17 -8.78 8.54
C ALA A 333 -9.21 -7.70 8.00
N VAL A 334 -9.63 -6.43 7.96
CA VAL A 334 -8.74 -5.31 7.61
C VAL A 334 -7.58 -5.22 8.61
N VAL A 335 -7.86 -5.26 9.92
CA VAL A 335 -6.82 -5.14 10.95
C VAL A 335 -5.79 -6.26 10.81
N GLU A 336 -6.24 -7.50 10.69
CA GLU A 336 -5.36 -8.67 10.58
C GLU A 336 -4.56 -8.69 9.26
N ALA A 337 -5.20 -8.33 8.14
CA ALA A 337 -4.52 -8.26 6.85
C ALA A 337 -3.50 -7.12 6.80
N THR A 338 -3.80 -5.96 7.39
CA THR A 338 -2.83 -4.85 7.50
C THR A 338 -1.62 -5.25 8.34
N GLU A 339 -1.82 -5.84 9.52
CA GLU A 339 -0.73 -6.33 10.39
C GLU A 339 0.17 -7.32 9.63
N GLU A 340 -0.43 -8.31 8.96
CA GLU A 340 0.32 -9.30 8.19
C GLU A 340 1.03 -8.71 6.98
N ALA A 341 0.41 -7.76 6.26
CA ALA A 341 1.03 -7.12 5.11
C ALA A 341 2.28 -6.33 5.50
N VAL A 342 2.30 -5.64 6.65
CA VAL A 342 3.50 -4.94 7.15
C VAL A 342 4.61 -5.96 7.46
N LEU A 343 4.28 -7.07 8.11
CA LEU A 343 5.26 -8.10 8.45
C LEU A 343 5.77 -8.82 7.19
N ASN A 344 4.93 -9.01 6.17
CA ASN A 344 5.36 -9.53 4.88
C ASN A 344 6.35 -8.60 4.17
N VAL A 345 6.19 -7.27 4.26
CA VAL A 345 7.20 -6.32 3.76
C VAL A 345 8.55 -6.59 4.42
N LEU A 346 8.58 -6.63 5.75
CA LEU A 346 9.84 -6.75 6.50
C LEU A 346 10.54 -8.09 6.22
N VAL A 347 9.77 -9.17 6.04
CA VAL A 347 10.29 -10.50 5.67
C VAL A 347 10.80 -10.52 4.22
N ALA A 348 10.13 -9.82 3.32
CA ALA A 348 10.52 -9.69 1.92
C ALA A 348 11.69 -8.71 1.69
N GLY A 349 12.04 -7.91 2.69
CA GLY A 349 13.09 -6.90 2.60
C GLY A 349 14.49 -7.51 2.54
N ASP A 350 15.26 -7.10 1.52
CA ASP A 350 16.68 -7.44 1.36
C ASP A 350 17.58 -6.24 1.69
N ASP A 351 18.81 -6.53 2.12
CA ASP A 351 19.86 -5.53 2.28
C ASP A 351 19.99 -4.68 1.01
N THR A 352 19.90 -3.37 1.17
CA THR A 352 19.87 -2.44 0.04
C THR A 352 20.86 -1.31 0.26
N VAL A 353 21.79 -1.18 -0.68
CA VAL A 353 22.65 0.00 -0.80
C VAL A 353 21.91 1.06 -1.63
N GLY A 354 21.65 2.21 -1.02
CA GLY A 354 20.94 3.32 -1.63
C GLY A 354 21.80 4.58 -1.78
N HIS A 355 21.14 5.68 -2.11
CA HIS A 355 21.77 6.96 -2.43
C HIS A 355 22.54 7.59 -1.25
N ARG A 356 21.92 7.66 -0.06
CA ARG A 356 22.51 8.32 1.13
C ARG A 356 22.85 7.37 2.27
N GLN A 357 22.36 6.13 2.20
CA GLN A 357 22.66 5.11 3.21
C GLN A 357 22.39 3.72 2.65
N SER A 358 22.88 2.72 3.38
CA SER A 358 22.46 1.33 3.24
C SER A 358 21.49 0.98 4.35
N VAL A 359 20.54 0.09 4.06
CA VAL A 359 19.59 -0.44 5.05
C VAL A 359 19.60 -1.97 4.97
N GLN A 360 19.45 -2.63 6.11
CA GLN A 360 19.42 -4.09 6.19
C GLN A 360 17.99 -4.62 6.09
N GLY A 361 17.83 -5.84 5.59
CA GLY A 361 16.63 -6.65 5.80
C GLY A 361 16.43 -6.97 7.28
N LEU A 362 15.21 -7.37 7.66
CA LEU A 362 14.91 -7.77 9.03
C LEU A 362 15.70 -9.05 9.37
N PRO A 363 16.46 -9.12 10.48
CA PRO A 363 17.17 -10.33 10.88
C PRO A 363 16.20 -11.39 11.41
N ILE A 364 15.62 -12.18 10.50
CA ILE A 364 14.51 -13.12 10.78
C ILE A 364 14.82 -14.11 11.89
N GLU A 365 16.00 -14.73 11.88
CA GLU A 365 16.40 -15.72 12.90
C GLU A 365 16.39 -15.10 14.30
N ARG A 366 16.97 -13.91 14.45
CA ARG A 366 16.97 -13.17 15.71
C ARG A 366 15.56 -12.77 16.16
N VAL A 367 14.67 -12.44 15.23
CA VAL A 367 13.25 -12.20 15.55
C VAL A 367 12.58 -13.47 16.06
N GLN A 368 12.81 -14.62 15.43
CA GLN A 368 12.25 -15.89 15.86
C GLN A 368 12.77 -16.31 17.24
N ASP A 369 14.06 -16.11 17.53
CA ASP A 369 14.66 -16.36 18.84
C ASP A 369 14.00 -15.51 19.93
N LEU A 370 13.76 -14.21 19.65
CA LEU A 370 13.10 -13.29 20.58
C LEU A 370 11.64 -13.70 20.87
N LEU A 371 10.95 -14.30 19.89
CA LEU A 371 9.60 -14.83 20.07
C LEU A 371 9.61 -16.16 20.85
N GLY A 372 10.58 -17.03 20.58
CA GLY A 372 10.74 -18.32 21.25
C GLY A 372 11.08 -18.20 22.73
N ALA A 373 11.94 -17.24 23.11
CA ALA A 373 12.31 -16.97 24.50
C ALA A 373 11.12 -16.59 25.41
N ARG A 374 9.99 -16.13 24.83
CA ARG A 374 8.76 -15.81 25.55
C ARG A 374 7.83 -17.02 25.74
N ALA A 375 7.96 -18.06 24.92
CA ALA A 375 7.14 -19.27 25.06
C ALA A 375 7.56 -20.16 26.25
N THR A 376 8.75 -19.89 26.81
CA THR A 376 9.36 -20.67 27.90
C THR A 376 9.39 -19.97 29.26
N GLY A 377 8.80 -18.76 29.38
CA GLY A 377 8.78 -17.97 30.63
C GLY A 377 7.37 -17.54 31.01
#